data_AF-A0A5B0PL07-F1
#
_entry.id   AF-A0A5B0PL07-F1
#
_cell.length_a   1.000
_cell.length_b   1.000
_cell.length_c   1.000
_cell.angle_alpha   90.00
_cell.angle_beta   90.00
_cell.angle_gamma   90.00
#
_symmetry.space_group_name_H-M   'P 1'
#
loop_
_entity.id
_entity.type
_entity.pdbx_description
1 polymer ?
#
loop_
_entity_poly.entity_id
_entity_poly.type
_entity_poly.pdbx_seq_one_letter_code
_entity_poly.pdbx_strand_id
1 'polypeptide(L)'
;MISTMIFLALSVAGLLPSFVSGQAQNNVTCYVNRPPRPIDFRDCQGALNKIVYDQYNRLDSVSGRLFVWHKTCRIHVQKTVTLTPSRAHIEGAVRGIFHSCNYTGGMRSEPQMSTRVSRASSLNTYPQNQPICRKRKCAFQPNDCLLAFNQIPVDNKGNFEPNLMNNVARVKRGNCTVVVRTTDLAPFRTSHPQLNSAFKQLLSRCGNHPGKIFVPGGTAGRNGAIKLSIRASRTDTCK
;
A
#
# COMPACT_ATOMS: atom_id res chain seq x y z
N MET A 1 66.78 39.45 36.36
CA MET A 1 66.07 40.32 35.40
C MET A 1 65.34 39.42 34.42
N ILE A 2 64.00 39.49 34.38
CA ILE A 2 63.10 39.17 33.26
C ILE A 2 63.10 37.68 32.82
N SER A 3 62.02 36.94 32.69
CA SER A 3 60.59 37.15 32.92
C SER A 3 59.93 35.77 32.92
N THR A 4 58.99 35.60 33.84
CA THR A 4 57.86 34.66 33.80
C THR A 4 57.24 34.50 32.42
N MET A 5 56.79 33.28 32.09
CA MET A 5 55.40 32.97 31.70
C MET A 5 55.21 31.45 31.57
N ILE A 6 54.55 30.88 32.57
CA ILE A 6 53.92 29.56 32.54
C ILE A 6 52.56 29.75 31.86
N PHE A 7 52.28 29.00 30.78
CA PHE A 7 50.92 28.82 30.28
C PHE A 7 50.56 27.32 30.29
N LEU A 8 49.79 26.95 31.31
CA LEU A 8 49.00 25.72 31.35
C LEU A 8 47.84 25.87 30.36
N ALA A 9 47.85 25.07 29.28
CA ALA A 9 46.68 24.85 28.45
C ALA A 9 45.98 23.55 28.88
N LEU A 10 45.11 23.65 29.88
CA LEU A 10 44.16 22.58 30.23
C LEU A 10 43.07 22.52 29.15
N SER A 11 43.21 21.58 28.22
CA SER A 11 42.15 21.23 27.27
C SER A 11 41.12 20.35 27.99
N VAL A 12 40.03 20.95 28.43
CA VAL A 12 38.86 20.23 28.95
C VAL A 12 38.20 19.52 27.76
N ALA A 13 38.45 18.21 27.64
CA ALA A 13 37.72 17.34 26.74
C ALA A 13 36.28 17.19 27.25
N GLY A 14 35.40 18.10 26.83
CA GLY A 14 33.97 17.98 27.03
C GLY A 14 33.44 16.80 26.23
N LEU A 15 33.17 15.68 26.91
CA LEU A 15 32.35 14.59 26.40
C LEU A 15 30.90 15.10 26.25
N LEU A 16 30.60 15.74 25.12
CA LEU A 16 29.22 15.92 24.70
C LEU A 16 28.66 14.54 24.35
N PRO A 17 27.53 14.11 24.95
CA PRO A 17 26.85 12.92 24.49
C PRO A 17 26.36 13.22 23.06
N SER A 18 27.02 12.61 22.08
CA SER A 18 26.56 12.60 20.70
C SER A 18 25.27 11.78 20.64
N PHE A 19 24.14 12.43 20.93
CA PHE A 19 22.86 11.94 20.49
C PHE A 19 22.79 12.13 18.97
N VAL A 20 22.31 11.10 18.28
CA VAL A 20 22.16 10.96 16.82
C VAL A 20 23.39 10.42 16.10
N SER A 21 23.35 9.12 15.83
CA SER A 21 23.22 8.62 14.46
C SER A 21 22.75 7.17 14.51
N GLY A 22 21.52 6.92 14.04
CA GLY A 22 21.15 5.57 13.64
C GLY A 22 22.14 5.14 12.57
N GLN A 23 22.93 4.11 12.83
CA GLN A 23 23.90 3.60 11.88
C GLN A 23 23.13 3.11 10.64
N ALA A 24 23.18 3.91 9.57
CA ALA A 24 22.78 3.49 8.23
C ALA A 24 23.86 2.56 7.67
N GLN A 25 24.03 1.38 8.27
CA GLN A 25 24.73 0.29 7.61
C GLN A 25 23.76 -0.35 6.64
N ASN A 26 23.99 -0.11 5.35
CA ASN A 26 23.13 -0.47 4.21
C ASN A 26 21.89 0.43 4.11
N ASN A 27 21.30 0.60 2.92
CA ASN A 27 20.13 1.46 2.65
C ASN A 27 18.82 1.01 3.34
N VAL A 28 18.91 0.53 4.58
CA VAL A 28 17.85 -0.05 5.39
C VAL A 28 17.58 0.87 6.58
N THR A 29 16.34 1.25 6.77
CA THR A 29 15.86 2.02 7.92
C THR A 29 14.86 1.19 8.71
N CYS A 30 15.16 0.95 9.99
CA CYS A 30 14.31 0.15 10.86
C CYS A 30 13.21 0.98 11.51
N TYR A 31 12.04 0.36 11.73
CA TYR A 31 10.97 1.03 12.46
C TYR A 31 11.27 1.06 13.96
N VAL A 32 11.19 2.25 14.56
CA VAL A 32 11.56 2.51 15.95
C VAL A 32 10.54 1.98 16.97
N ASN A 33 9.29 1.77 16.56
CA ASN A 33 8.25 1.29 17.46
C ASN A 33 8.34 -0.23 17.61
N ARG A 34 8.68 -0.70 18.81
CA ARG A 34 8.60 -2.11 19.18
C ARG A 34 7.13 -2.51 19.23
N PRO A 35 6.64 -3.27 18.24
CA PRO A 35 5.22 -3.52 18.17
C PRO A 35 4.92 -4.67 19.16
N PRO A 36 3.75 -4.72 19.83
CA PRO A 36 3.45 -5.66 20.94
C PRO A 36 3.50 -7.18 20.62
N ARG A 37 3.85 -7.54 19.39
CA ARG A 37 3.96 -8.88 18.78
C ARG A 37 5.01 -8.81 17.66
N PRO A 38 6.04 -9.66 17.66
CA PRO A 38 7.05 -9.62 16.62
C PRO A 38 6.47 -9.95 15.22
N ILE A 39 7.12 -9.45 14.16
CA ILE A 39 6.93 -9.99 12.81
C ILE A 39 7.69 -11.32 12.74
N ASP A 40 7.03 -12.41 12.36
CA ASP A 40 7.68 -13.71 12.10
C ASP A 40 8.22 -13.73 10.66
N PHE A 41 9.49 -14.08 10.48
CA PHE A 41 10.09 -14.19 9.14
C PHE A 41 9.40 -15.25 8.26
N ARG A 42 8.93 -16.35 8.85
CA ARG A 42 8.16 -17.39 8.14
C ARG A 42 6.86 -16.83 7.58
N ASP A 43 6.26 -15.87 8.27
CA ASP A 43 5.10 -15.16 7.75
C ASP A 43 5.48 -14.28 6.55
N CYS A 44 6.66 -13.68 6.54
CA CYS A 44 7.16 -12.95 5.38
C CYS A 44 7.44 -13.87 4.19
N GLN A 45 7.97 -15.08 4.42
CA GLN A 45 8.09 -16.10 3.36
C GLN A 45 6.71 -16.46 2.79
N GLY A 46 5.71 -16.67 3.65
CA GLY A 46 4.32 -16.88 3.21
C GLY A 46 3.73 -15.70 2.44
N ALA A 47 4.14 -14.46 2.74
CA ALA A 47 3.74 -13.27 1.99
C ALA A 47 4.44 -13.19 0.62
N LEU A 48 5.75 -13.47 0.56
CA LEU A 48 6.54 -13.53 -0.67
C LEU A 48 5.97 -14.55 -1.67
N ASN A 49 5.53 -15.71 -1.19
CA ASN A 49 4.93 -16.76 -2.02
C ASN A 49 3.60 -16.35 -2.69
N LYS A 50 3.01 -15.22 -2.31
CA LYS A 50 1.81 -14.67 -2.96
C LYS A 50 2.12 -13.72 -4.11
N ILE A 51 3.40 -13.37 -4.32
CA ILE A 51 3.80 -12.51 -5.42
C ILE A 51 3.82 -13.35 -6.71
N VAL A 52 3.10 -12.86 -7.72
CA VAL A 52 3.05 -13.45 -9.05
C VAL A 52 4.14 -12.81 -9.91
N TYR A 53 5.03 -13.65 -10.44
CA TYR A 53 6.10 -13.26 -11.36
C TYR A 53 5.79 -13.74 -12.78
N ASP A 54 6.53 -13.25 -13.77
CA ASP A 54 6.53 -13.85 -15.11
C ASP A 54 7.38 -15.12 -15.20
N GLN A 55 7.43 -15.70 -16.40
CA GLN A 55 8.23 -16.89 -16.72
C GLN A 55 9.74 -16.71 -16.49
N TYR A 56 10.24 -15.48 -16.40
CA TYR A 56 11.64 -15.16 -16.10
C TYR A 56 11.85 -14.81 -14.63
N ASN A 57 10.86 -15.06 -13.77
CA ASN A 57 10.85 -14.71 -12.35
C ASN A 57 11.02 -13.19 -12.10
N ARG A 58 10.35 -12.34 -12.90
CA ARG A 58 10.39 -10.87 -12.76
C ARG A 58 9.02 -10.28 -12.52
N LEU A 59 8.98 -9.14 -11.83
CA LEU A 59 7.76 -8.32 -11.74
C LEU A 59 7.45 -7.69 -13.10
N ASP A 60 6.18 -7.38 -13.34
CA ASP A 60 5.73 -6.73 -14.56
C ASP A 60 6.24 -5.27 -14.69
N SER A 61 6.23 -4.76 -15.93
CA SER A 61 6.65 -3.41 -16.29
C SER A 61 5.49 -2.41 -16.38
N VAL A 62 4.33 -2.71 -15.77
CA VAL A 62 3.12 -1.88 -15.86
C VAL A 62 2.61 -1.43 -14.50
N SER A 63 2.90 -2.16 -13.42
CA SER A 63 2.60 -1.78 -12.05
C SER A 63 3.68 -0.87 -11.47
N GLY A 64 3.24 0.14 -10.70
CA GLY A 64 4.13 1.00 -9.90
C GLY A 64 4.34 0.50 -8.47
N ARG A 65 3.52 -0.47 -8.01
CA ARG A 65 3.65 -1.06 -6.66
C ARG A 65 2.90 -2.39 -6.54
N LEU A 66 3.21 -3.15 -5.50
CA LEU A 66 2.43 -4.30 -5.06
C LEU A 66 2.33 -4.37 -3.54
N PHE A 67 1.30 -5.05 -3.06
CA PHE A 67 1.09 -5.30 -1.64
C PHE A 67 0.76 -6.78 -1.42
N VAL A 68 1.56 -7.46 -0.63
CA VAL A 68 1.29 -8.83 -0.18
C VAL A 68 1.40 -8.93 1.32
N TRP A 69 0.66 -9.85 1.92
CA TRP A 69 0.71 -10.09 3.35
C TRP A 69 0.32 -11.52 3.68
N HIS A 70 0.81 -11.99 4.81
CA HIS A 70 0.46 -13.26 5.40
C HIS A 70 0.66 -13.16 6.90
N LYS A 71 -0.36 -13.51 7.69
CA LYS A 71 -0.36 -13.47 9.16
C LYS A 71 0.25 -12.18 9.72
N THR A 72 1.44 -12.20 10.31
CA THR A 72 2.08 -11.02 10.93
C THR A 72 2.82 -10.10 9.95
N CYS A 73 3.13 -10.57 8.75
CA CYS A 73 4.00 -9.86 7.81
C CYS A 73 3.22 -9.23 6.64
N ARG A 74 3.54 -7.97 6.34
CA ARG A 74 3.10 -7.25 5.15
C ARG A 74 4.31 -6.70 4.41
N ILE A 75 4.37 -6.98 3.12
CA ILE A 75 5.40 -6.49 2.20
C ILE A 75 4.75 -5.50 1.24
N HIS A 76 5.35 -4.32 1.12
CA HIS A 76 4.98 -3.31 0.13
C HIS A 76 6.21 -2.98 -0.68
N VAL A 77 6.14 -3.26 -1.99
CA VAL A 77 7.16 -2.86 -2.95
C VAL A 77 6.60 -1.72 -3.77
N GLN A 78 7.35 -0.63 -3.88
CA GLN A 78 7.08 0.48 -4.79
C GLN A 78 8.25 0.58 -5.76
N LYS A 79 7.97 0.74 -7.05
CA LYS A 79 8.98 0.78 -8.11
C LYS A 79 8.59 1.78 -9.19
N THR A 80 9.57 2.25 -9.97
CA THR A 80 9.28 2.87 -11.26
C THR A 80 8.61 1.84 -12.18
N VAL A 81 7.67 2.29 -13.02
CA VAL A 81 6.82 1.40 -13.83
C VAL A 81 7.66 0.47 -14.72
N THR A 82 8.71 1.01 -15.35
CA THR A 82 9.59 0.26 -16.27
C THR A 82 10.55 -0.72 -15.58
N LEU A 83 10.78 -0.60 -14.26
CA LEU A 83 11.67 -1.51 -13.55
C LEU A 83 11.01 -2.86 -13.32
N THR A 84 11.69 -3.95 -13.66
CA THR A 84 11.18 -5.34 -13.53
C THR A 84 12.05 -6.15 -12.57
N PRO A 85 12.08 -5.84 -11.25
CA PRO A 85 12.99 -6.55 -10.34
C PRO A 85 12.71 -8.06 -10.33
N SER A 86 13.78 -8.84 -10.22
CA SER A 86 13.68 -10.30 -10.13
C SER A 86 13.13 -10.73 -8.78
N ARG A 87 12.61 -11.95 -8.71
CA ARG A 87 12.20 -12.60 -7.47
C ARG A 87 13.32 -12.61 -6.43
N ALA A 88 14.52 -13.01 -6.84
CA ALA A 88 15.69 -13.02 -5.97
C ALA A 88 16.01 -11.64 -5.40
N HIS A 89 15.83 -10.56 -6.18
CA HIS A 89 16.00 -9.18 -5.70
C HIS A 89 15.00 -8.84 -4.58
N ILE A 90 13.70 -9.13 -4.79
CA ILE A 90 12.66 -8.87 -3.78
C ILE A 90 12.92 -9.67 -2.50
N GLU A 91 13.19 -10.96 -2.64
CA GLU A 91 13.45 -11.86 -1.50
C GLU A 91 14.70 -11.44 -0.73
N GLY A 92 15.77 -11.07 -1.45
CA GLY A 92 17.00 -10.53 -0.86
C GLY A 92 16.78 -9.21 -0.13
N ALA A 93 15.96 -8.31 -0.67
CA ALA A 93 15.60 -7.06 -0.01
C ALA A 93 14.82 -7.31 1.30
N VAL A 94 13.84 -8.21 1.30
CA VAL A 94 13.07 -8.58 2.50
C VAL A 94 13.96 -9.26 3.54
N ARG A 95 14.83 -10.18 3.13
CA ARG A 95 15.79 -10.84 4.03
C ARG A 95 16.77 -9.84 4.64
N GLY A 96 17.29 -8.91 3.85
CA GLY A 96 18.18 -7.85 4.34
C GLY A 96 17.50 -6.95 5.37
N ILE A 97 16.24 -6.56 5.14
CA ILE A 97 15.46 -5.78 6.11
C ILE A 97 15.27 -6.58 7.41
N PHE A 98 14.91 -7.86 7.30
CA PHE A 98 14.70 -8.69 8.50
C PHE A 98 16.01 -8.94 9.26
N HIS A 99 17.14 -9.08 8.56
CA HIS A 99 18.45 -9.23 9.19
C HIS A 99 18.86 -7.96 9.97
N SER A 100 18.68 -6.77 9.38
CA SER A 100 19.06 -5.50 10.01
C SER A 100 18.07 -5.03 11.08
N CYS A 101 16.76 -5.26 10.88
CA CYS A 101 15.70 -4.71 11.72
C CYS A 101 15.00 -5.75 12.59
N ASN A 102 15.36 -7.02 12.44
CA ASN A 102 14.76 -8.14 13.16
C ASN A 102 13.21 -8.07 13.06
N TYR A 103 12.51 -8.35 14.16
CA TYR A 103 11.07 -8.45 14.23
C TYR A 103 10.29 -7.12 14.16
N THR A 104 10.95 -5.95 14.13
CA THR A 104 10.24 -4.66 14.03
C THR A 104 9.87 -4.31 12.59
N GLY A 105 10.60 -4.87 11.62
CA GLY A 105 10.49 -4.51 10.22
C GLY A 105 11.14 -3.16 9.91
N GLY A 106 11.10 -2.79 8.63
CA GLY A 106 11.78 -1.62 8.14
C GLY A 106 11.57 -1.40 6.66
N MET A 107 12.38 -0.51 6.11
CA MET A 107 12.36 -0.12 4.71
C MET A 107 13.76 -0.21 4.13
N ARG A 108 13.89 -0.80 2.95
CA ARG A 108 15.07 -0.66 2.10
C ARG A 108 14.74 0.29 0.95
N SER A 109 15.58 1.31 0.75
CA SER A 109 15.42 2.29 -0.31
C SER A 109 16.53 2.15 -1.36
N GLU A 110 16.13 2.19 -2.63
CA GLU A 110 17.00 2.10 -3.81
C GLU A 110 16.53 3.18 -4.81
N PRO A 111 17.36 3.63 -5.77
CA PRO A 111 17.03 4.77 -6.62
C PRO A 111 15.69 4.68 -7.36
N GLN A 112 15.30 3.47 -7.78
CA GLN A 112 14.06 3.24 -8.54
C GLN A 112 13.04 2.35 -7.82
N MET A 113 13.32 2.00 -6.56
CA MET A 113 12.53 1.02 -5.84
C MET A 113 12.63 1.20 -4.32
N SER A 114 11.56 0.90 -3.60
CA SER A 114 11.61 0.70 -2.15
C SER A 114 10.86 -0.55 -1.74
N THR A 115 11.44 -1.30 -0.81
CA THR A 115 10.81 -2.47 -0.18
C THR A 115 10.54 -2.14 1.27
N ARG A 116 9.29 -2.33 1.71
CA ARG A 116 8.88 -2.11 3.11
C ARG A 116 8.35 -3.41 3.68
N VAL A 117 8.90 -3.83 4.80
CA VAL A 117 8.40 -4.93 5.62
C VAL A 117 7.81 -4.32 6.88
N SER A 118 6.50 -4.49 7.05
CA SER A 118 5.76 -3.93 8.17
C SER A 118 4.84 -4.98 8.75
N ARG A 119 4.38 -4.77 9.98
CA ARG A 119 3.37 -5.65 10.55
C ARG A 119 2.05 -5.54 9.78
N ALA A 120 1.48 -6.67 9.42
CA ALA A 120 0.11 -6.76 8.94
C ALA A 120 -0.93 -6.43 10.03
N SER A 121 -1.92 -5.63 9.68
CA SER A 121 -3.06 -5.28 10.52
C SER A 121 -4.31 -5.05 9.68
N SER A 122 -5.48 -4.96 10.31
CA SER A 122 -6.75 -4.62 9.64
C SER A 122 -6.73 -3.22 8.99
N LEU A 123 -5.77 -2.36 9.35
CA LEU A 123 -5.62 -1.02 8.78
C LEU A 123 -4.84 -1.02 7.46
N ASN A 124 -3.91 -1.96 7.29
CA ASN A 124 -2.95 -1.97 6.18
C ASN A 124 -3.01 -3.23 5.29
N THR A 125 -3.80 -4.21 5.68
CA THR A 125 -4.21 -5.36 4.86
C THR A 125 -5.66 -5.21 4.45
N TYR A 126 -6.07 -5.98 3.44
CA TYR A 126 -7.45 -5.93 2.96
C TYR A 126 -7.92 -7.32 2.55
N PRO A 127 -8.95 -7.89 3.20
CA PRO A 127 -9.52 -9.13 2.72
C PRO A 127 -10.03 -8.96 1.28
N GLN A 128 -9.83 -9.99 0.48
CA GLN A 128 -10.26 -10.04 -0.90
C GLN A 128 -11.72 -10.49 -0.97
N ASN A 129 -12.51 -9.90 -1.86
CA ASN A 129 -13.92 -10.20 -2.08
C ASN A 129 -14.81 -10.12 -0.82
N GLN A 130 -14.38 -9.32 0.16
CA GLN A 130 -15.13 -9.08 1.40
C GLN A 130 -15.35 -7.58 1.58
N PRO A 131 -16.61 -7.12 1.64
CA PRO A 131 -16.94 -5.74 1.96
C PRO A 131 -16.42 -5.32 3.34
N ILE A 132 -15.84 -4.13 3.42
CA ILE A 132 -15.39 -3.48 4.64
C ILE A 132 -16.18 -2.19 4.80
N CYS A 133 -17.09 -2.17 5.76
CA CYS A 133 -17.98 -1.05 6.02
C CYS A 133 -17.48 -0.20 7.20
N ARG A 134 -17.67 1.11 7.13
CA ARG A 134 -17.44 2.02 8.26
C ARG A 134 -18.61 1.93 9.24
N LYS A 135 -18.34 2.14 10.53
CA LYS A 135 -19.39 2.15 11.57
C LYS A 135 -20.38 3.30 11.38
N ARG A 136 -19.88 4.49 11.07
CA ARG A 136 -20.71 5.69 10.84
C ARG A 136 -21.66 5.50 9.66
N LYS A 137 -22.88 6.00 9.81
CA LYS A 137 -23.92 6.01 8.78
C LYS A 137 -23.90 7.36 8.08
N CYS A 138 -24.11 7.40 6.78
CA CYS A 138 -24.15 8.67 6.05
C CYS A 138 -25.47 8.86 5.29
N ALA A 139 -25.81 10.10 4.98
CA ALA A 139 -27.02 10.44 4.25
C ALA A 139 -26.89 10.23 2.73
N PHE A 140 -26.58 9.01 2.27
CA PHE A 140 -26.68 8.65 0.85
C PHE A 140 -27.57 7.41 0.68
N GLN A 141 -28.24 7.30 -0.46
CA GLN A 141 -29.08 6.15 -0.78
C GLN A 141 -28.27 5.09 -1.55
N PRO A 142 -28.43 3.78 -1.25
CA PRO A 142 -27.78 2.73 -2.02
C PRO A 142 -28.10 2.78 -3.52
N ASN A 143 -29.31 3.20 -3.91
CA ASN A 143 -29.70 3.35 -5.30
C ASN A 143 -28.90 4.44 -6.02
N ASP A 144 -28.59 5.57 -5.36
CA ASP A 144 -27.72 6.61 -5.92
C ASP A 144 -26.34 6.05 -6.24
N CYS A 145 -25.81 5.18 -5.37
CA CYS A 145 -24.54 4.53 -5.61
C CYS A 145 -24.60 3.56 -6.80
N LEU A 146 -25.70 2.84 -6.96
CA LEU A 146 -25.91 1.96 -8.12
C LEU A 146 -25.95 2.75 -9.43
N LEU A 147 -26.69 3.86 -9.45
CA LEU A 147 -26.73 4.76 -10.60
C LEU A 147 -25.35 5.36 -10.90
N ALA A 148 -24.61 5.78 -9.86
CA ALA A 148 -23.25 6.28 -10.03
C ALA A 148 -22.30 5.21 -10.60
N PHE A 149 -22.40 3.95 -10.16
CA PHE A 149 -21.59 2.86 -10.68
C PHE A 149 -21.91 2.56 -12.16
N ASN A 150 -23.19 2.58 -12.54
CA ASN A 150 -23.64 2.34 -13.91
C ASN A 150 -23.24 3.43 -14.91
N GLN A 151 -22.76 4.58 -14.43
CA GLN A 151 -22.35 5.71 -15.25
C GLN A 151 -20.85 5.93 -15.26
N ILE A 152 -20.09 4.99 -14.72
CA ILE A 152 -18.65 5.01 -14.90
C ILE A 152 -18.38 4.82 -16.40
N PRO A 153 -17.61 5.73 -17.03
CA PRO A 153 -17.29 5.62 -18.44
C PRO A 153 -16.66 4.29 -18.79
N VAL A 154 -17.09 3.73 -19.92
CA VAL A 154 -16.56 2.49 -20.48
C VAL A 154 -16.30 2.67 -21.97
N ASP A 155 -15.31 1.94 -22.48
CA ASP A 155 -15.07 1.86 -23.91
C ASP A 155 -16.18 1.06 -24.62
N ASN A 156 -16.10 0.97 -25.95
CA ASN A 156 -17.04 0.20 -26.78
C ASN A 156 -17.10 -1.30 -26.44
N LYS A 157 -16.13 -1.82 -25.68
CA LYS A 157 -16.05 -3.21 -25.22
C LYS A 157 -16.56 -3.36 -23.77
N GLY A 158 -17.03 -2.27 -23.14
CA GLY A 158 -17.49 -2.26 -21.75
C GLY A 158 -16.35 -2.25 -20.72
N ASN A 159 -15.09 -2.10 -21.15
CA ASN A 159 -13.96 -1.93 -20.24
C ASN A 159 -13.98 -0.55 -19.63
N PHE A 160 -13.59 -0.42 -18.37
CA PHE A 160 -13.49 0.90 -17.76
C PHE A 160 -12.53 1.79 -18.54
N GLU A 161 -13.02 2.92 -19.02
CA GLU A 161 -12.22 3.93 -19.68
C GLU A 161 -11.57 4.79 -18.60
N PRO A 162 -10.26 4.64 -18.34
CA PRO A 162 -9.62 5.52 -17.40
C PRO A 162 -9.58 6.90 -18.05
N ASN A 163 -10.14 7.92 -17.39
CA ASN A 163 -9.67 9.28 -17.64
C ASN A 163 -8.14 9.22 -17.51
N LEU A 164 -7.46 9.56 -18.62
CA LEU A 164 -6.10 9.24 -19.07
C LEU A 164 -4.94 9.41 -18.06
N MET A 165 -5.20 9.71 -16.80
CA MET A 165 -4.19 10.07 -15.82
C MET A 165 -4.08 9.21 -14.56
N ASN A 166 -5.01 8.31 -14.16
CA ASN A 166 -4.99 7.94 -12.73
C ASN A 166 -5.37 6.53 -12.25
N ASN A 167 -5.58 5.51 -13.10
CA ASN A 167 -5.99 4.16 -12.62
C ASN A 167 -7.19 4.22 -11.65
N VAL A 168 -8.04 5.25 -11.81
CA VAL A 168 -9.11 5.63 -10.91
C VAL A 168 -10.25 6.17 -11.78
N ALA A 169 -11.45 5.63 -11.58
CA ALA A 169 -12.69 6.20 -12.08
C ALA A 169 -13.54 6.66 -10.89
N ARG A 170 -14.18 7.82 -11.02
CA ARG A 170 -15.00 8.42 -9.97
C ARG A 170 -16.26 9.02 -10.57
N VAL A 171 -17.40 8.60 -10.05
CA VAL A 171 -18.70 9.14 -10.45
C VAL A 171 -19.54 9.44 -9.21
N LYS A 172 -20.32 10.51 -9.29
CA LYS A 172 -21.22 10.98 -8.25
C LYS A 172 -22.66 10.98 -8.76
N ARG A 173 -23.59 10.47 -7.95
CA ARG A 173 -25.04 10.69 -8.10
C ARG A 173 -25.68 10.93 -6.76
N GLY A 174 -26.60 11.90 -6.70
CA GLY A 174 -27.15 12.39 -5.44
C GLY A 174 -26.03 12.73 -4.45
N ASN A 175 -26.12 12.14 -3.25
CA ASN A 175 -25.07 12.23 -2.24
C ASN A 175 -24.09 11.04 -2.25
N CYS A 176 -24.23 10.05 -3.14
CA CYS A 176 -23.27 8.96 -3.25
C CYS A 176 -22.14 9.27 -4.25
N THR A 177 -20.91 8.97 -3.86
CA THR A 177 -19.75 8.91 -4.75
C THR A 177 -19.22 7.49 -4.80
N VAL A 178 -19.10 6.94 -6.01
CA VAL A 178 -18.42 5.67 -6.30
C VAL A 178 -17.01 5.96 -6.79
N VAL A 179 -16.04 5.22 -6.27
CA VAL A 179 -14.65 5.25 -6.75
C VAL A 179 -14.18 3.83 -7.05
N VAL A 180 -13.73 3.62 -8.27
CA VAL A 180 -13.09 2.38 -8.74
C VAL A 180 -11.63 2.70 -8.98
N ARG A 181 -10.69 1.90 -8.47
CA ARG A 181 -9.26 2.12 -8.73
C ARG A 181 -8.42 0.86 -8.62
N THR A 182 -7.28 0.82 -9.31
CA THR A 182 -6.33 -0.28 -9.13
C THR A 182 -5.49 -0.08 -7.85
N THR A 183 -5.02 -1.17 -7.25
CA THR A 183 -4.14 -1.12 -6.08
C THR A 183 -2.68 -0.98 -6.43
N ASP A 184 -2.27 -1.44 -7.61
CA ASP A 184 -0.90 -1.55 -8.11
C ASP A 184 -0.46 -0.39 -9.01
N LEU A 185 -1.37 0.55 -9.29
CA LEU A 185 -1.16 1.66 -10.23
C LEU A 185 -0.96 1.21 -11.69
N ALA A 186 -1.35 -0.02 -12.03
CA ALA A 186 -1.45 -0.44 -13.42
C ALA A 186 -2.82 -0.04 -14.00
N PRO A 187 -2.93 0.09 -15.33
CA PRO A 187 -4.21 0.33 -16.02
C PRO A 187 -5.28 -0.71 -15.68
N PHE A 188 -6.55 -0.34 -15.88
CA PHE A 188 -7.65 -1.29 -15.80
C PHE A 188 -7.58 -2.30 -16.94
N ARG A 189 -7.90 -3.56 -16.63
CA ARG A 189 -8.15 -4.64 -17.60
C ARG A 189 -9.53 -5.29 -17.39
N THR A 190 -10.28 -4.78 -16.43
CA THR A 190 -11.61 -5.27 -16.05
C THR A 190 -12.69 -4.48 -16.76
N SER A 191 -13.86 -5.09 -16.89
CA SER A 191 -15.07 -4.48 -17.43
C SER A 191 -16.12 -4.18 -16.36
N HIS A 192 -17.06 -3.31 -16.70
CA HIS A 192 -18.18 -3.00 -15.81
C HIS A 192 -18.99 -4.25 -15.41
N PRO A 193 -19.38 -5.16 -16.34
CA PRO A 193 -20.04 -6.41 -16.00
C PRO A 193 -19.26 -7.29 -15.00
N GLN A 194 -17.94 -7.36 -15.15
CA GLN A 194 -17.07 -8.17 -14.28
C GLN A 194 -17.06 -7.68 -12.82
N LEU A 195 -17.29 -6.38 -12.59
CA LEU A 195 -17.34 -5.81 -11.24
C LEU A 195 -18.75 -5.75 -10.63
N ASN A 196 -19.79 -5.99 -11.42
CA ASN A 196 -21.18 -5.80 -10.99
C ASN A 196 -21.53 -6.65 -9.74
N SER A 197 -21.13 -7.92 -9.73
CA SER A 197 -21.39 -8.82 -8.59
C SER A 197 -20.73 -8.30 -7.30
N ALA A 198 -19.45 -7.94 -7.37
CA ALA A 198 -18.70 -7.37 -6.24
C ALA A 198 -19.30 -6.04 -5.76
N PHE A 199 -19.76 -5.19 -6.69
CA PHE A 199 -20.38 -3.92 -6.36
C PHE A 199 -21.75 -4.09 -5.68
N LYS A 200 -22.60 -4.99 -6.19
CA LYS A 200 -23.87 -5.35 -5.55
C LYS A 200 -23.65 -5.94 -4.15
N GLN A 201 -22.64 -6.79 -3.99
CA GLN A 201 -22.26 -7.33 -2.68
C GLN A 201 -21.83 -6.21 -1.71
N LEU A 202 -21.04 -5.23 -2.18
CA LEU A 202 -20.65 -4.06 -1.39
C LEU A 202 -21.87 -3.26 -0.93
N LEU A 203 -22.81 -2.96 -1.83
CA LEU A 203 -24.02 -2.21 -1.50
C LEU A 203 -24.93 -2.97 -0.53
N SER A 204 -25.16 -4.26 -0.78
CA SER A 204 -25.99 -5.10 0.09
C SER A 204 -25.44 -5.16 1.52
N ARG A 205 -24.12 -5.31 1.67
CA ARG A 205 -23.50 -5.44 3.00
C ARG A 205 -23.33 -4.12 3.73
N CYS A 206 -22.99 -3.05 3.03
CA CYS A 206 -22.71 -1.76 3.68
C CYS A 206 -23.92 -0.81 3.71
N GLY A 207 -24.94 -0.99 2.87
CA GLY A 207 -26.09 -0.10 2.81
C GLY A 207 -25.67 1.36 2.63
N ASN A 208 -26.04 2.22 3.59
CA ASN A 208 -25.65 3.64 3.64
C ASN A 208 -24.43 3.94 4.54
N HIS A 209 -23.66 2.91 4.85
CA HIS A 209 -22.34 3.06 5.46
C HIS A 209 -21.28 3.16 4.36
N PRO A 210 -20.35 4.12 4.43
CA PRO A 210 -19.21 4.14 3.51
C PRO A 210 -18.46 2.82 3.56
N GLY A 211 -18.11 2.30 2.40
CA GLY A 211 -17.61 0.93 2.28
C GLY A 211 -16.57 0.79 1.18
N LYS A 212 -15.82 -0.30 1.23
CA LYS A 212 -14.89 -0.71 0.17
C LYS A 212 -14.86 -2.23 0.03
N ILE A 213 -14.62 -2.72 -1.18
CA ILE A 213 -14.31 -4.12 -1.47
C ILE A 213 -13.11 -4.16 -2.42
N PHE A 214 -12.29 -5.20 -2.31
CA PHE A 214 -11.13 -5.44 -3.16
C PHE A 214 -11.37 -6.71 -3.97
N VAL A 215 -11.28 -6.61 -5.29
CA VAL A 215 -11.46 -7.72 -6.22
C VAL A 215 -10.09 -8.07 -6.80
N PRO A 216 -9.52 -9.26 -6.52
CA PRO A 216 -8.23 -9.68 -7.07
C PRO A 216 -8.20 -9.62 -8.61
N GLY A 217 -7.06 -9.21 -9.17
CA GLY A 217 -6.89 -9.08 -10.61
C GLY A 217 -7.64 -7.86 -11.17
N GLY A 218 -8.06 -7.95 -12.44
CA GLY A 218 -8.75 -6.87 -13.14
C GLY A 218 -7.88 -5.66 -13.48
N THR A 219 -6.59 -5.70 -13.16
CA THR A 219 -5.57 -4.72 -13.55
C THR A 219 -4.69 -5.31 -14.64
N ALA A 220 -3.96 -4.47 -15.37
CA ALA A 220 -2.94 -4.94 -16.31
C ALA A 220 -1.73 -5.58 -15.60
N GLY A 221 -1.50 -5.23 -14.32
CA GLY A 221 -0.44 -5.76 -13.48
C GLY A 221 -0.78 -7.12 -12.88
N ARG A 222 0.24 -7.94 -12.61
CA ARG A 222 0.02 -9.33 -12.16
C ARG A 222 -0.36 -9.44 -10.68
N ASN A 223 -0.06 -8.40 -9.89
CA ASN A 223 -0.22 -8.38 -8.44
C ASN A 223 -1.28 -7.36 -7.97
N GLY A 224 -2.02 -6.77 -8.91
CA GLY A 224 -3.05 -5.78 -8.63
C GLY A 224 -4.39 -6.36 -8.25
N ALA A 225 -5.20 -5.51 -7.66
CA ALA A 225 -6.62 -5.73 -7.39
C ALA A 225 -7.39 -4.45 -7.72
N ILE A 226 -8.69 -4.59 -7.98
CA ILE A 226 -9.62 -3.47 -8.09
C ILE A 226 -10.19 -3.15 -6.73
N LYS A 227 -10.01 -1.91 -6.29
CA LYS A 227 -10.72 -1.36 -5.14
C LYS A 227 -11.96 -0.61 -5.60
N LEU A 228 -13.12 -1.14 -5.26
CA LEU A 228 -14.40 -0.45 -5.32
C LEU A 228 -14.67 0.23 -3.97
N SER A 229 -15.22 1.44 -3.99
CA SER A 229 -15.64 2.11 -2.76
C SER A 229 -16.84 3.02 -2.98
N ILE A 230 -17.71 3.03 -1.97
CA ILE A 230 -18.88 3.91 -1.85
C ILE A 230 -18.67 4.85 -0.67
N ARG A 231 -19.02 6.12 -0.84
CA ARG A 231 -18.93 7.13 0.21
C ARG A 231 -19.93 8.25 -0.02
N ALA A 232 -20.27 8.96 1.06
CA ALA A 232 -20.96 10.23 0.95
C ALA A 232 -20.08 11.24 0.19
N SER A 233 -20.73 12.06 -0.63
CA SER A 233 -20.08 13.17 -1.33
C SER A 233 -19.74 14.30 -0.37
N ARG A 234 -20.54 14.43 0.69
CA ARG A 234 -20.40 15.39 1.79
C ARG A 234 -20.16 14.64 3.11
N THR A 235 -18.98 14.79 3.70
CA THR A 235 -18.56 14.00 4.89
C THR A 235 -19.18 14.46 6.20
N ASP A 236 -19.63 15.71 6.26
CA ASP A 236 -20.45 16.34 7.31
C ASP A 236 -21.83 15.69 7.45
N THR A 237 -22.30 14.97 6.43
CA THR A 237 -23.58 14.25 6.46
C THR A 237 -23.52 12.86 7.12
N CYS A 238 -22.39 12.53 7.75
CA CYS A 238 -22.16 11.22 8.38
C CYS A 238 -22.27 11.31 9.90
N LYS A 239 -23.13 10.47 10.50
CA LYS A 239 -23.35 10.33 11.95
C LYS A 239 -22.76 9.00 12.43
#